data_AF-A0A151E9Y6-F1
#
_entry.id   AF-A0A151E9Y6-F1
#
_cell.length_a   1.000
_cell.length_b   1.000
_cell.length_c   1.000
_cell.angle_alpha   90.00
_cell.angle_beta   90.00
_cell.angle_gamma   90.00
#
_symmetry.space_group_name_H-M   'P 1'
#
loop_
_entity.id
_entity.type
_entity.pdbx_description
1 polymer ?
#
loop_
_entity_poly.entity_id
_entity_poly.type
_entity_poly.pdbx_seq_one_letter_code
_entity_poly.pdbx_strand_id
1 'polypeptide(L)'
;MSEKKALSDITREEILETLKYSTTLRSLASKYRIPLRIIDDYAYRSGIMVHKEINASRIRRALRRKVRCIKSLSDAVKMKPSNVIDICEEYKIELPFIVIPKHEILNTIQKKTSLEPLIDKYGVSVNKVIEYARIYGITVNKEIKLAKIKKALNSGVTSMRELCDTVELSSEIIDKYCKKNNIELPFEFEYIFRGRIPVIDRLAAKALSGPKIGAAVNWSRERVRQYLKGTGQHEAWKKKREEKKRETVQVREHFYLLMRSRMFQLARKEGWPTEAALYCYLTPRMDKRKLRKFHKYKKLFSIYEQALLNNEKITLEEMAKNAGFKGSVAVRLLLSRVGLKPFYYNEEKNIKWRIAMGYDK
;
A
#
# COMPACT_ATOMS: atom_id res chain seq x y z
N MET A 1 -86.52 -25.41 -7.18
CA MET A 1 -86.58 -23.95 -7.44
C MET A 1 -86.22 -23.24 -6.15
N SER A 2 -85.08 -22.54 -6.11
CA SER A 2 -84.67 -21.81 -4.89
C SER A 2 -85.47 -20.53 -4.79
N GLU A 3 -86.27 -20.38 -3.73
CA GLU A 3 -86.94 -19.13 -3.39
C GLU A 3 -85.89 -18.01 -3.25
N LYS A 4 -86.15 -16.87 -3.89
CA LYS A 4 -85.26 -15.72 -3.90
C LYS A 4 -85.60 -14.85 -2.69
N LYS A 5 -84.78 -14.91 -1.63
CA LYS A 5 -84.89 -14.03 -0.46
C LYS A 5 -84.42 -12.60 -0.80
N ALA A 6 -85.10 -11.57 -0.27
CA ALA A 6 -84.63 -10.20 -0.36
C ALA A 6 -83.50 -9.94 0.65
N LEU A 7 -82.72 -8.88 0.47
CA LEU A 7 -81.57 -8.54 1.31
C LEU A 7 -81.94 -8.32 2.79
N SER A 8 -83.18 -7.90 3.02
CA SER A 8 -83.79 -7.72 4.34
C SER A 8 -84.02 -9.02 5.10
N ASP A 9 -84.09 -10.15 4.39
CA ASP A 9 -84.58 -11.42 4.92
C ASP A 9 -83.45 -12.42 5.19
N ILE A 10 -82.20 -12.02 4.92
CA ILE A 10 -81.02 -12.86 5.11
C ILE A 10 -80.33 -12.39 6.39
N THR A 11 -80.31 -13.26 7.40
CA THR A 11 -79.67 -12.92 8.67
C THR A 11 -78.15 -12.92 8.53
N ARG A 12 -77.47 -12.14 9.37
CA ARG A 12 -76.00 -12.12 9.44
C ARG A 12 -75.44 -13.53 9.66
N GLU A 13 -76.11 -14.34 10.47
CA GLU A 13 -75.71 -15.72 10.75
C GLU A 13 -75.81 -16.62 9.51
N GLU A 14 -76.87 -16.51 8.69
CA GLU A 14 -77.02 -17.27 7.44
C GLU A 14 -75.86 -17.00 6.46
N ILE A 15 -75.41 -15.75 6.34
CA ILE A 15 -74.27 -15.36 5.48
C ILE A 15 -72.97 -15.95 6.02
N LEU A 16 -72.76 -15.91 7.34
CA LEU A 16 -71.54 -16.42 7.97
C LEU A 16 -71.47 -17.94 7.94
N GLU A 17 -72.60 -18.62 8.10
CA GLU A 17 -72.68 -20.07 8.00
C GLU A 17 -72.43 -20.52 6.55
N THR A 18 -73.02 -19.84 5.56
CA THR A 18 -72.70 -20.14 4.16
C THR A 18 -71.28 -19.75 3.76
N LEU A 19 -70.67 -18.73 4.35
CA LEU A 19 -69.25 -18.40 4.16
C LEU A 19 -68.31 -19.51 4.65
N LYS A 20 -68.69 -20.27 5.69
CA LYS A 20 -67.90 -21.43 6.14
C LYS A 20 -67.91 -22.59 5.14
N TYR A 21 -68.95 -22.72 4.32
CA TYR A 21 -69.14 -23.86 3.42
C TYR A 21 -69.04 -23.51 1.91
N SER A 22 -69.04 -22.22 1.54
CA SER A 22 -68.94 -21.79 0.14
C SER A 22 -67.50 -21.71 -0.36
N THR A 23 -67.29 -21.97 -1.65
CA THR A 23 -65.94 -22.02 -2.25
C THR A 23 -65.36 -20.65 -2.66
N THR A 24 -66.15 -19.58 -2.87
CA THR A 24 -65.65 -18.23 -3.21
C THR A 24 -66.64 -17.11 -2.86
N LEU A 25 -66.18 -15.89 -2.55
CA LEU A 25 -67.09 -14.75 -2.26
C LEU A 25 -68.00 -14.37 -3.42
N ARG A 26 -67.58 -14.63 -4.66
CA ARG A 26 -68.39 -14.33 -5.85
C ARG A 26 -69.59 -15.23 -5.99
N SER A 27 -69.48 -16.51 -5.63
CA SER A 27 -70.62 -17.42 -5.68
C SER A 27 -71.68 -16.98 -4.67
N LEU A 28 -71.27 -16.53 -3.48
CA LEU A 28 -72.16 -15.92 -2.49
C LEU A 28 -72.79 -14.62 -2.97
N ALA A 29 -71.99 -13.70 -3.53
CA ALA A 29 -72.51 -12.43 -4.07
C ALA A 29 -73.57 -12.66 -5.14
N SER A 30 -73.33 -13.63 -6.02
CA SER A 30 -74.29 -14.01 -7.06
C SER A 30 -75.52 -14.71 -6.48
N LYS A 31 -75.34 -15.64 -5.52
CA LYS A 31 -76.43 -16.39 -4.89
C LYS A 31 -77.41 -15.48 -4.18
N TYR A 32 -76.90 -14.46 -3.49
CA TYR A 32 -77.71 -13.54 -2.68
C TYR A 32 -77.97 -12.19 -3.36
N ARG A 33 -77.48 -11.99 -4.60
CA ARG A 33 -77.54 -10.72 -5.34
C ARG A 33 -77.07 -9.50 -4.53
N ILE A 34 -76.12 -9.72 -3.64
CA ILE A 34 -75.53 -8.67 -2.80
C ILE A 34 -74.28 -8.14 -3.51
N PRO A 35 -74.07 -6.82 -3.55
CA PRO A 35 -72.80 -6.26 -4.00
C PRO A 35 -71.63 -6.92 -3.27
N LEU A 36 -70.65 -7.41 -4.03
CA LEU A 36 -69.49 -8.14 -3.50
C LEU A 36 -68.81 -7.39 -2.33
N ARG A 37 -68.79 -6.05 -2.39
CA ARG A 37 -68.22 -5.17 -1.35
C ARG A 37 -68.91 -5.32 0.02
N ILE A 38 -70.20 -5.61 0.06
CA ILE A 38 -70.94 -5.78 1.32
C ILE A 38 -70.58 -7.13 1.95
N ILE A 39 -70.58 -8.21 1.16
CA ILE A 39 -70.14 -9.53 1.64
C ILE A 39 -68.68 -9.49 2.11
N ASP A 40 -67.83 -8.72 1.42
CA ASP A 40 -66.44 -8.47 1.80
C ASP A 40 -66.31 -7.81 3.18
N ASP A 41 -67.11 -6.76 3.45
CA ASP A 41 -67.15 -6.09 4.76
C ASP A 41 -67.66 -7.03 5.88
N TYR A 42 -68.68 -7.84 5.61
CA TYR A 42 -69.18 -8.83 6.58
C TYR A 42 -68.15 -9.93 6.89
N ALA A 43 -67.48 -10.47 5.87
CA ALA A 43 -66.44 -11.49 6.06
C ALA A 43 -65.25 -10.94 6.86
N TYR A 44 -64.83 -9.71 6.58
CA TYR A 44 -63.77 -9.01 7.32
C TYR A 44 -64.14 -8.80 8.79
N ARG A 45 -65.34 -8.27 9.07
CA ARG A 45 -65.80 -8.01 10.45
C ARG A 45 -65.98 -9.28 11.28
N SER A 46 -66.19 -10.42 10.63
CA SER A 46 -66.38 -11.71 11.29
C SER A 46 -65.09 -12.56 11.34
N GLY A 47 -63.94 -12.02 10.93
CA GLY A 47 -62.64 -12.69 11.06
C GLY A 47 -62.45 -13.90 10.14
N ILE A 48 -63.31 -14.08 9.12
CA ILE A 48 -63.17 -15.14 8.13
C ILE A 48 -62.03 -14.72 7.18
N MET A 49 -60.97 -15.53 7.10
CA MET A 49 -59.73 -15.21 6.37
C MET A 49 -59.94 -15.25 4.84
N VAL A 50 -60.61 -14.23 4.32
CA VAL A 50 -60.78 -13.98 2.88
C VAL A 50 -59.67 -13.08 2.31
N HIS A 51 -58.65 -12.79 3.13
CA HIS A 51 -57.59 -11.83 2.82
C HIS A 51 -56.82 -12.14 1.52
N LYS A 52 -56.66 -13.41 1.15
CA LYS A 52 -55.83 -13.80 0.00
C LYS A 52 -56.48 -13.46 -1.35
N GLU A 53 -57.78 -13.71 -1.52
CA GLU A 53 -58.50 -13.37 -2.77
C GLU A 53 -58.60 -11.86 -2.98
N ILE A 54 -58.82 -11.13 -1.88
CA ILE A 54 -58.87 -9.65 -1.88
C ILE A 54 -57.50 -9.11 -2.29
N ASN A 55 -56.42 -9.62 -1.71
CA ASN A 55 -55.06 -9.22 -2.05
C ASN A 55 -54.70 -9.58 -3.50
N ALA A 56 -55.09 -10.75 -4.00
CA ALA A 56 -54.93 -11.13 -5.40
C ALA A 56 -55.63 -10.14 -6.36
N SER A 57 -56.84 -9.70 -6.00
CA SER A 57 -57.59 -8.72 -6.79
C SER A 57 -56.92 -7.33 -6.80
N ARG A 58 -56.34 -6.90 -5.66
CA ARG A 58 -55.59 -5.65 -5.54
C ARG A 58 -54.30 -5.68 -6.35
N ILE A 59 -53.59 -6.82 -6.36
CA ILE A 59 -52.40 -7.04 -7.18
C ILE A 59 -52.74 -6.94 -8.67
N ARG A 60 -53.79 -7.65 -9.14
CA ARG A 60 -54.23 -7.56 -10.56
C ARG A 60 -54.58 -6.13 -10.96
N ARG A 61 -55.22 -5.37 -10.06
CA ARG A 61 -55.58 -3.95 -10.31
C ARG A 61 -54.34 -3.05 -10.38
N ALA A 62 -53.35 -3.28 -9.52
CA ALA A 62 -52.07 -2.56 -9.56
C ALA A 62 -51.29 -2.87 -10.85
N LEU A 63 -51.25 -4.13 -11.29
CA LEU A 63 -50.61 -4.54 -12.55
C LEU A 63 -51.26 -3.87 -13.77
N ARG A 64 -52.60 -3.77 -13.80
CA ARG A 64 -53.33 -3.04 -14.87
C ARG A 64 -52.98 -1.55 -14.93
N ARG A 65 -52.57 -0.94 -13.81
CA ARG A 65 -52.07 0.45 -13.75
C ARG A 65 -50.61 0.58 -14.19
N LYS A 66 -50.06 -0.42 -14.88
CA LYS A 66 -48.68 -0.48 -15.36
C LYS A 66 -47.64 -0.33 -14.25
N VAL A 67 -47.93 -0.81 -13.04
CA VAL A 67 -46.91 -0.88 -11.98
C VAL A 67 -45.93 -2.02 -12.33
N ARG A 68 -44.69 -1.66 -12.70
CA ARG A 68 -43.75 -2.58 -13.37
C ARG A 68 -42.72 -3.27 -12.47
N CYS A 69 -42.67 -2.95 -11.18
CA CYS A 69 -41.70 -3.59 -10.27
C CYS A 69 -42.37 -4.02 -8.96
N ILE A 70 -41.81 -5.06 -8.34
CA ILE A 70 -42.42 -5.70 -7.17
C ILE A 70 -42.50 -4.77 -5.97
N LYS A 71 -41.52 -3.86 -5.80
CA LYS A 71 -41.53 -2.88 -4.72
C LYS A 71 -42.71 -1.92 -4.86
N SER A 72 -42.89 -1.32 -6.04
CA SER A 72 -44.05 -0.46 -6.30
C SER A 72 -45.38 -1.20 -6.22
N LEU A 73 -45.41 -2.50 -6.58
CA LEU A 73 -46.59 -3.35 -6.41
C LEU A 73 -46.90 -3.58 -4.93
N SER A 74 -45.87 -3.89 -4.14
CA SER A 74 -45.94 -4.06 -2.69
C SER A 74 -46.44 -2.80 -1.99
N ASP A 75 -45.89 -1.64 -2.35
CA ASP A 75 -46.26 -0.34 -1.81
C ASP A 75 -47.71 0.01 -2.18
N ALA A 76 -48.11 -0.24 -3.44
CA ALA A 76 -49.47 0.02 -3.92
C ALA A 76 -50.53 -0.85 -3.21
N VAL A 77 -50.18 -2.08 -2.84
CA VAL A 77 -51.08 -3.03 -2.18
C VAL A 77 -50.93 -2.99 -0.65
N LYS A 78 -49.94 -2.25 -0.12
CA LYS A 78 -49.58 -2.16 1.31
C LYS A 78 -49.26 -3.52 1.92
N MET A 79 -48.46 -4.31 1.22
CA MET A 79 -48.04 -5.65 1.64
C MET A 79 -46.53 -5.75 1.70
N LYS A 80 -46.02 -6.81 2.33
CA LYS A 80 -44.60 -7.20 2.19
C LYS A 80 -44.39 -7.87 0.83
N PRO A 81 -43.23 -7.68 0.17
CA PRO A 81 -42.98 -8.25 -1.16
C PRO A 81 -43.09 -9.77 -1.22
N SER A 82 -42.70 -10.48 -0.15
CA SER A 82 -42.84 -11.95 -0.04
C SER A 82 -44.30 -12.38 -0.23
N ASN A 83 -45.21 -11.74 0.50
CA ASN A 83 -46.63 -12.08 0.48
C ASN A 83 -47.28 -11.77 -0.88
N VAL A 84 -46.73 -10.81 -1.64
CA VAL A 84 -47.17 -10.51 -3.00
C VAL A 84 -46.78 -11.63 -3.97
N ILE A 85 -45.57 -12.19 -3.82
CA ILE A 85 -45.08 -13.32 -4.62
C ILE A 85 -45.94 -14.55 -4.34
N ASP A 86 -46.11 -14.91 -3.07
CA ASP A 86 -46.87 -16.09 -2.65
C ASP A 86 -48.30 -16.07 -3.23
N ILE A 87 -48.95 -14.90 -3.22
CA ILE A 87 -50.29 -14.72 -3.78
C ILE A 87 -50.29 -14.76 -5.31
N CYS A 88 -49.25 -14.27 -5.97
CA CYS A 88 -49.17 -14.38 -7.43
C CYS A 88 -49.00 -15.83 -7.87
N GLU A 89 -48.19 -16.62 -7.16
CA GLU A 89 -48.02 -18.05 -7.41
C GLU A 89 -49.31 -18.83 -7.15
N GLU A 90 -49.93 -18.63 -5.98
CA GLU A 90 -51.16 -19.31 -5.56
C GLU A 90 -52.33 -19.05 -6.52
N TYR A 91 -52.45 -17.83 -7.06
CA TYR A 91 -53.53 -17.44 -7.97
C TYR A 91 -53.12 -17.37 -9.45
N LYS A 92 -51.97 -17.94 -9.81
CA LYS A 92 -51.41 -17.96 -11.17
C LYS A 92 -51.47 -16.58 -11.86
N ILE A 93 -51.15 -15.52 -11.12
CA ILE A 93 -51.07 -14.16 -11.65
C ILE A 93 -49.70 -14.02 -12.31
N GLU A 94 -49.67 -13.92 -13.64
CA GLU A 94 -48.43 -13.67 -14.38
C GLU A 94 -47.82 -12.34 -13.92
N LEU A 95 -46.70 -12.46 -13.20
CA LEU A 95 -45.84 -11.32 -12.96
C LEU A 95 -45.09 -11.02 -14.25
N PRO A 96 -45.04 -9.75 -14.69
CA PRO A 96 -44.36 -9.37 -15.94
C PRO A 96 -42.82 -9.50 -15.86
N PHE A 97 -42.27 -10.14 -14.83
CA PHE A 97 -40.85 -10.39 -14.65
C PHE A 97 -40.59 -11.69 -13.87
N ILE A 98 -39.58 -12.44 -14.30
CA ILE A 98 -39.08 -13.64 -13.61
C ILE A 98 -38.39 -13.19 -12.32
N VAL A 99 -38.95 -13.55 -11.17
CA VAL A 99 -38.39 -13.23 -9.84
C VAL A 99 -37.49 -14.39 -9.40
N ILE A 100 -36.20 -14.11 -9.18
CA ILE A 100 -35.32 -15.08 -8.52
C ILE A 100 -35.53 -14.97 -7.01
N PRO A 101 -35.87 -16.06 -6.29
CA PRO A 101 -36.06 -16.01 -4.85
C PRO A 101 -34.79 -15.54 -4.12
N LYS A 102 -34.96 -14.63 -3.14
CA LYS A 102 -33.84 -14.06 -2.36
C LYS A 102 -32.95 -15.13 -1.73
N HIS A 103 -33.53 -16.21 -1.22
CA HIS A 103 -32.80 -17.29 -0.55
C HIS A 103 -31.91 -18.08 -1.53
N GLU A 104 -32.30 -18.19 -2.80
CA GLU A 104 -31.45 -18.85 -3.81
C GLU A 104 -30.27 -17.97 -4.22
N ILE A 105 -30.49 -16.66 -4.36
CA ILE A 105 -29.39 -15.70 -4.56
C ILE A 105 -28.42 -15.76 -3.37
N LEU A 106 -28.94 -15.75 -2.14
CA LEU A 106 -28.13 -15.86 -0.92
C LEU A 106 -27.38 -17.20 -0.86
N ASN A 107 -28.03 -18.32 -1.17
CA ASN A 107 -27.41 -19.63 -1.13
C ASN A 107 -26.30 -19.77 -2.16
N THR A 108 -26.48 -19.27 -3.38
CA THR A 108 -25.42 -19.30 -4.41
C THR A 108 -24.23 -18.44 -4.01
N ILE A 109 -24.49 -17.25 -3.46
CA ILE A 109 -23.46 -16.33 -2.95
C ILE A 109 -22.73 -16.92 -1.74
N GLN A 110 -23.46 -17.45 -0.75
CA GLN A 110 -22.89 -18.07 0.45
C GLN A 110 -22.08 -19.34 0.13
N LYS A 111 -22.53 -20.15 -0.83
CA LYS A 111 -21.78 -21.30 -1.35
C LYS A 111 -20.59 -20.90 -2.23
N LYS A 112 -20.40 -19.59 -2.49
CA LYS A 112 -19.36 -19.03 -3.37
C LYS A 112 -19.38 -19.66 -4.77
N THR A 113 -20.53 -20.12 -5.22
CA THR A 113 -20.69 -20.70 -6.55
C THR A 113 -20.86 -19.59 -7.59
N SER A 114 -20.51 -19.91 -8.84
CA SER A 114 -20.79 -19.04 -9.99
C SER A 114 -22.27 -18.64 -10.02
N LEU A 115 -22.62 -17.49 -10.60
CA LEU A 115 -24.02 -17.09 -10.79
C LEU A 115 -24.68 -17.84 -11.97
N GLU A 116 -23.90 -18.58 -12.77
CA GLU A 116 -24.35 -19.38 -13.92
C GLU A 116 -25.53 -20.32 -13.59
N PRO A 117 -25.56 -21.06 -12.46
CA PRO A 117 -26.71 -21.90 -12.13
C PRO A 117 -28.01 -21.13 -11.92
N LEU A 118 -27.95 -19.85 -11.50
CA LEU A 118 -29.14 -19.00 -11.40
C LEU A 118 -29.57 -18.47 -12.76
N ILE A 119 -28.62 -18.27 -13.68
CA ILE A 119 -28.88 -17.85 -15.05
C ILE A 119 -29.58 -18.98 -15.80
N ASP A 120 -29.02 -20.20 -15.71
CA ASP A 120 -29.54 -21.38 -16.41
C ASP A 120 -30.90 -21.79 -15.85
N LYS A 121 -31.07 -21.74 -14.52
CA LYS A 121 -32.34 -22.12 -13.87
C LYS A 121 -33.48 -21.16 -14.15
N TYR A 122 -33.21 -19.86 -14.22
CA TYR A 122 -34.24 -18.82 -14.34
C TYR A 122 -34.30 -18.16 -15.72
N GLY A 123 -33.40 -18.50 -16.65
CA GLY A 123 -33.35 -17.91 -17.98
C GLY A 123 -33.13 -16.39 -17.96
N VAL A 124 -32.40 -15.87 -16.97
CA VAL A 124 -32.19 -14.42 -16.78
C VAL A 124 -30.72 -14.03 -16.97
N SER A 125 -30.46 -12.84 -17.51
CA SER A 125 -29.09 -12.35 -17.71
C SER A 125 -28.37 -12.09 -16.37
N VAL A 126 -27.03 -12.18 -16.36
CA VAL A 126 -26.16 -11.86 -15.20
C VAL A 126 -26.53 -10.51 -14.56
N ASN A 127 -26.77 -9.50 -15.40
CA ASN A 127 -27.13 -8.16 -14.96
C ASN A 127 -28.46 -8.13 -14.18
N LYS A 128 -29.43 -8.94 -14.60
CA LYS A 128 -30.71 -9.10 -13.91
C LYS A 128 -30.53 -9.73 -12.52
N VAL A 129 -29.66 -10.74 -12.41
CA VAL A 129 -29.30 -11.36 -11.12
C VAL A 129 -28.64 -10.35 -10.18
N ILE A 130 -27.73 -9.53 -10.70
CA ILE A 130 -27.06 -8.45 -9.93
C ILE A 130 -28.08 -7.38 -9.49
N GLU A 131 -29.02 -7.02 -10.36
CA GLU A 131 -30.10 -6.09 -10.05
C GLU A 131 -30.98 -6.62 -8.92
N TYR A 132 -31.43 -7.87 -8.98
CA TYR A 132 -32.20 -8.51 -7.91
C TYR A 132 -31.45 -8.57 -6.59
N ALA A 133 -30.18 -8.94 -6.63
CA ALA A 133 -29.36 -8.96 -5.44
C ALA A 133 -29.18 -7.57 -4.83
N ARG A 134 -29.04 -6.51 -5.64
CA ARG A 134 -29.04 -5.11 -5.17
C ARG A 134 -30.37 -4.74 -4.51
N ILE A 135 -31.51 -5.12 -5.10
CA ILE A 135 -32.84 -4.92 -4.52
C ILE A 135 -32.95 -5.60 -3.15
N TYR A 136 -32.32 -6.77 -2.99
CA TYR A 136 -32.28 -7.51 -1.72
C TYR A 136 -31.21 -7.03 -0.73
N GLY A 137 -30.43 -6.00 -1.06
CA GLY A 137 -29.35 -5.48 -0.22
C GLY A 137 -28.09 -6.36 -0.19
N ILE A 138 -27.91 -7.23 -1.18
CA ILE A 138 -26.80 -8.18 -1.28
C ILE A 138 -25.71 -7.62 -2.21
N THR A 139 -24.50 -7.41 -1.68
CA THR A 139 -23.36 -6.88 -2.45
C THR A 139 -22.66 -7.96 -3.30
N VAL A 140 -23.18 -8.20 -4.49
CA VAL A 140 -22.63 -9.21 -5.44
C VAL A 140 -21.30 -8.80 -6.07
N ASN A 141 -21.04 -7.49 -6.17
CA ASN A 141 -19.87 -6.96 -6.86
C ASN A 141 -18.52 -7.40 -6.28
N LYS A 142 -18.47 -7.76 -4.99
CA LYS A 142 -17.21 -8.18 -4.35
C LYS A 142 -16.83 -9.60 -4.75
N GLU A 143 -17.79 -10.51 -4.76
CA GLU A 143 -17.55 -11.93 -5.01
C GLU A 143 -17.30 -12.21 -6.48
N ILE A 144 -18.03 -11.56 -7.39
CA ILE A 144 -17.75 -11.66 -8.84
C ILE A 144 -16.32 -11.23 -9.15
N LYS A 145 -15.86 -10.11 -8.57
CA LYS A 145 -14.49 -9.62 -8.79
C LYS A 145 -13.45 -10.61 -8.26
N LEU A 146 -13.69 -11.21 -7.09
CA LEU A 146 -12.80 -12.24 -6.55
C LEU A 146 -12.79 -13.52 -7.40
N ALA A 147 -13.96 -13.95 -7.87
CA ALA A 147 -14.06 -15.12 -8.74
C ALA A 147 -13.30 -14.89 -10.06
N LYS A 148 -13.42 -13.71 -10.67
CA LYS A 148 -12.64 -13.33 -11.87
C LYS A 148 -11.13 -13.35 -11.60
N ILE A 149 -10.66 -12.78 -10.49
CA ILE A 149 -9.24 -12.80 -10.11
C ILE A 149 -8.74 -14.23 -9.94
N LYS A 150 -9.46 -15.08 -9.20
CA LYS A 150 -9.08 -16.48 -8.99
C LYS A 150 -9.07 -17.28 -10.29
N LYS A 151 -10.06 -17.07 -11.16
CA LYS A 151 -10.14 -17.73 -12.47
C LYS A 151 -8.95 -17.36 -13.35
N ALA A 152 -8.58 -16.08 -13.39
CA ALA A 152 -7.41 -15.60 -14.14
C ALA A 152 -6.08 -16.11 -13.58
N LEU A 153 -5.94 -16.23 -12.25
CA LEU A 153 -4.75 -16.84 -11.66
C LEU A 153 -4.65 -18.33 -11.98
N ASN A 154 -5.77 -19.05 -11.93
CA ASN A 154 -5.82 -20.47 -12.27
C ASN A 154 -5.57 -20.75 -13.76
N SER A 155 -5.80 -19.78 -14.65
CA SER A 155 -5.46 -19.91 -16.07
C SER A 155 -3.97 -19.67 -16.37
N GLY A 156 -3.14 -19.47 -15.34
CA GLY A 156 -1.69 -19.37 -15.50
C GLY A 156 -1.18 -17.97 -15.85
N VAL A 157 -1.92 -16.91 -15.52
CA VAL A 157 -1.47 -15.52 -15.73
C VAL A 157 -0.14 -15.26 -14.99
N THR A 158 0.87 -14.81 -15.72
CA THR A 158 2.25 -14.67 -15.21
C THR A 158 2.63 -13.24 -14.85
N SER A 159 1.79 -12.26 -15.17
CA SER A 159 2.07 -10.85 -14.90
C SER A 159 0.86 -10.08 -14.36
N MET A 160 1.15 -9.03 -13.57
CA MET A 160 0.10 -8.14 -13.05
C MET A 160 -0.65 -7.42 -14.18
N ARG A 161 0.02 -7.16 -15.31
CA ARG A 161 -0.56 -6.49 -16.48
C ARG A 161 -1.65 -7.34 -17.11
N GLU A 162 -1.30 -8.58 -17.44
CA GLU A 162 -2.22 -9.57 -18.01
C GLU A 162 -3.40 -9.84 -17.06
N LEU A 163 -3.15 -9.86 -15.74
CA LEU A 163 -4.22 -9.97 -14.75
C LEU A 163 -5.17 -8.78 -14.76
N CYS A 164 -4.65 -7.54 -14.85
CA CYS A 164 -5.47 -6.33 -14.95
C CYS A 164 -6.34 -6.33 -16.21
N ASP A 165 -5.75 -6.72 -17.35
CA ASP A 165 -6.42 -6.74 -18.64
C ASP A 165 -7.52 -7.82 -18.68
N THR A 166 -7.27 -9.00 -18.10
CA THR A 166 -8.24 -10.12 -18.05
C THR A 166 -9.41 -9.84 -17.12
N VAL A 167 -9.16 -9.18 -15.98
CA VAL A 167 -10.17 -8.93 -14.94
C VAL A 167 -10.88 -7.58 -15.15
N GLU A 168 -10.35 -6.72 -16.02
CA GLU A 168 -10.79 -5.34 -16.26
C GLU A 168 -10.78 -4.48 -14.98
N LEU A 169 -9.78 -4.69 -14.12
CA LEU A 169 -9.60 -3.95 -12.88
C LEU A 169 -8.22 -3.30 -12.84
N SER A 170 -8.14 -2.14 -12.20
CA SER A 170 -6.85 -1.50 -11.90
C SER A 170 -6.04 -2.35 -10.91
N SER A 171 -4.71 -2.31 -11.03
CA SER A 171 -3.79 -3.04 -10.17
C SER A 171 -4.00 -2.79 -8.68
N GLU A 172 -4.30 -1.55 -8.30
CA GLU A 172 -4.58 -1.13 -6.91
C GLU A 172 -5.82 -1.84 -6.31
N ILE A 173 -6.87 -2.00 -7.12
CA ILE A 173 -8.07 -2.72 -6.72
C ILE A 173 -7.73 -4.20 -6.55
N ILE A 174 -7.03 -4.80 -7.51
CA ILE A 174 -6.64 -6.22 -7.43
C ILE A 174 -5.78 -6.47 -6.18
N ASP A 175 -4.77 -5.64 -5.91
CA ASP A 175 -3.94 -5.73 -4.70
C ASP A 175 -4.77 -5.69 -3.41
N LYS A 176 -5.67 -4.70 -3.32
CA LYS A 176 -6.57 -4.55 -2.17
C LYS A 176 -7.45 -5.78 -1.98
N TYR A 177 -7.95 -6.37 -3.07
CA TYR A 177 -8.77 -7.57 -3.03
C TYR A 177 -7.95 -8.81 -2.66
N CYS A 178 -6.75 -8.99 -3.20
CA CYS A 178 -5.87 -10.12 -2.87
C CYS A 178 -5.43 -10.07 -1.40
N LYS A 179 -4.95 -8.91 -0.91
CA LYS A 179 -4.57 -8.72 0.49
C LYS A 179 -5.72 -8.97 1.45
N LYS A 180 -6.92 -8.46 1.15
CA LYS A 180 -8.09 -8.63 2.02
C LYS A 180 -8.58 -10.08 2.10
N ASN A 181 -8.24 -10.93 1.13
CA ASN A 181 -8.72 -12.31 1.04
C ASN A 181 -7.58 -13.35 1.06
N ASN A 182 -6.38 -12.96 1.48
CA ASN A 182 -5.19 -13.82 1.57
C ASN A 182 -4.90 -14.61 0.28
N ILE A 183 -5.02 -13.94 -0.87
CA ILE A 183 -4.66 -14.54 -2.17
C ILE A 183 -3.22 -14.14 -2.46
N GLU A 184 -2.32 -15.11 -2.53
CA GLU A 184 -0.93 -14.89 -2.95
C GLU A 184 -0.88 -14.69 -4.47
N LEU A 185 -0.15 -13.66 -4.90
CA LEU A 185 0.11 -13.42 -6.32
C LEU A 185 1.40 -14.15 -6.71
N PRO A 186 1.42 -14.89 -7.83
CA PRO A 186 2.59 -15.68 -8.25
C PRO A 186 3.75 -14.84 -8.80
N PHE A 187 3.62 -13.51 -8.78
CA PHE A 187 4.60 -12.56 -9.29
C PHE A 187 4.71 -11.35 -8.36
N GLU A 188 5.87 -10.69 -8.39
CA GLU A 188 6.06 -9.45 -7.64
C GLU A 188 5.14 -8.35 -8.18
N PHE A 189 4.60 -7.54 -7.26
CA PHE A 189 3.71 -6.44 -7.63
C PHE A 189 4.48 -5.33 -8.35
N GLU A 190 4.43 -5.33 -9.68
CA GLU A 190 4.93 -4.22 -10.48
C GLU A 190 3.84 -3.14 -10.58
N TYR A 191 4.12 -1.96 -10.00
CA TYR A 191 3.31 -0.78 -10.24
C TYR A 191 3.50 -0.35 -11.70
N ILE A 192 2.51 -0.67 -12.53
CA ILE A 192 2.44 -0.19 -13.91
C ILE A 192 2.04 1.28 -13.87
N PHE A 193 3.02 2.18 -13.97
CA PHE A 193 2.74 3.60 -14.13
C PHE A 193 2.25 3.85 -15.56
N ARG A 194 0.96 4.23 -15.69
CA ARG A 194 0.36 4.62 -16.96
C ARG A 194 0.83 6.03 -17.35
N GLY A 195 2.06 6.12 -17.84
CA GLY A 195 2.63 7.35 -18.39
C GLY A 195 3.91 7.81 -17.69
N ARG A 196 4.81 8.37 -18.50
CA ARG A 196 6.02 9.04 -18.00
C ARG A 196 5.66 10.41 -17.43
N ILE A 197 6.32 10.78 -16.34
CA ILE A 197 6.24 12.08 -15.69
C ILE A 197 7.53 12.83 -16.02
N PRO A 198 7.52 13.77 -16.99
CA PRO A 198 8.74 14.38 -17.52
C PRO A 198 9.61 15.08 -16.46
N VAL A 199 8.99 15.61 -15.41
CA VAL A 199 9.71 16.25 -14.30
C VAL A 199 10.59 15.23 -13.57
N ILE A 200 10.07 14.05 -13.25
CA ILE A 200 10.82 13.00 -12.57
C ILE A 200 11.94 12.49 -13.47
N ASP A 201 11.65 12.28 -14.76
CA ASP A 201 12.64 11.82 -15.74
C ASP A 201 13.82 12.80 -15.86
N ARG A 202 13.55 14.12 -15.94
CA ARG A 202 14.59 15.16 -15.95
C ARG A 202 15.44 15.14 -14.66
N LEU A 203 14.81 14.96 -13.50
CA LEU A 203 15.51 14.92 -12.21
C LEU A 203 16.36 13.63 -12.06
N ALA A 204 15.85 12.50 -12.55
CA ALA A 204 16.57 11.24 -12.62
C ALA A 204 17.76 11.31 -13.59
N ALA A 205 17.58 11.94 -14.76
CA ALA A 205 18.65 12.16 -15.73
C ALA A 205 19.82 12.98 -15.15
N LYS A 206 19.53 13.93 -14.23
CA LYS A 206 20.52 14.70 -13.46
C LYS A 206 21.18 13.92 -12.31
N ALA A 207 20.89 12.62 -12.18
CA ALA A 207 21.40 11.73 -11.14
C ALA A 207 21.10 12.22 -9.71
N LEU A 208 19.95 12.88 -9.49
CA LEU A 208 19.52 13.28 -8.15
C LEU A 208 19.13 12.06 -7.30
N SER A 209 19.29 12.17 -5.99
CA SER A 209 18.92 11.08 -5.08
C SER A 209 17.40 10.94 -4.98
N GLY A 210 16.91 9.72 -4.73
CA GLY A 210 15.47 9.46 -4.59
C GLY A 210 14.76 10.39 -3.59
N PRO A 211 15.35 10.70 -2.42
CA PRO A 211 14.81 11.72 -1.52
C PRO A 211 14.72 13.12 -2.11
N LYS A 212 15.74 13.58 -2.87
CA LYS A 212 15.73 14.91 -3.51
C LYS A 212 14.69 15.00 -4.63
N ILE A 213 14.54 13.93 -5.42
CA ILE A 213 13.49 13.81 -6.42
C ILE A 213 12.13 13.86 -5.74
N GLY A 214 11.93 13.05 -4.69
CA GLY A 214 10.71 12.99 -3.91
C GLY A 214 10.31 14.34 -3.33
N ALA A 215 11.25 15.05 -2.70
CA ALA A 215 11.01 16.40 -2.18
C ALA A 215 10.56 17.38 -3.28
N ALA A 216 11.15 17.31 -4.49
CA ALA A 216 10.81 18.20 -5.60
C ALA A 216 9.41 17.96 -6.20
N VAL A 217 8.87 16.74 -6.09
CA VAL A 217 7.56 16.37 -6.66
C VAL A 217 6.52 15.98 -5.60
N ASN A 218 6.82 16.25 -4.33
CA ASN A 218 6.02 15.87 -3.16
C ASN A 218 5.68 14.37 -3.08
N TRP A 219 6.65 13.50 -3.41
CA TRP A 219 6.52 12.05 -3.35
C TRP A 219 7.44 11.45 -2.29
N SER A 220 7.02 10.33 -1.70
CA SER A 220 7.92 9.54 -0.86
C SER A 220 9.07 8.97 -1.69
N ARG A 221 10.21 8.74 -1.04
CA ARG A 221 11.36 8.06 -1.66
C ARG A 221 10.96 6.73 -2.32
N GLU A 222 10.07 5.99 -1.68
CA GLU A 222 9.63 4.68 -2.15
C GLU A 222 8.76 4.79 -3.41
N ARG A 223 7.87 5.79 -3.48
CA ARG A 223 7.06 6.04 -4.67
C ARG A 223 7.93 6.42 -5.88
N VAL A 224 8.99 7.20 -5.66
CA VAL A 224 9.99 7.50 -6.71
C VAL A 224 10.71 6.21 -7.17
N ARG A 225 11.09 5.33 -6.23
CA ARG A 225 11.70 4.03 -6.57
C ARG A 225 10.78 3.19 -7.43
N GLN A 226 9.51 3.06 -7.03
CA GLN A 226 8.49 2.32 -7.78
C GLN A 226 8.28 2.90 -9.17
N TYR A 227 8.22 4.23 -9.30
CA TYR A 227 8.11 4.90 -10.60
C TYR A 227 9.30 4.59 -11.52
N LEU A 228 10.53 4.73 -11.02
CA LEU A 228 11.72 4.46 -11.82
C LEU A 228 11.82 2.98 -12.23
N LYS A 229 11.36 2.06 -11.37
CA LYS A 229 11.24 0.64 -11.71
C LYS A 229 10.17 0.40 -12.77
N GLY A 230 8.95 0.88 -12.54
CA GLY A 230 7.82 0.71 -13.45
C GLY A 230 8.02 1.38 -14.82
N THR A 231 8.94 2.33 -14.94
CA THR A 231 9.34 2.96 -16.22
C THR A 231 10.63 2.42 -16.82
N GLY A 232 11.28 1.43 -16.18
CA GLY A 232 12.53 0.82 -16.64
C GLY A 232 13.78 1.70 -16.51
N GLN A 233 13.68 2.87 -15.86
CA GLN A 233 14.79 3.82 -15.71
C GLN A 233 15.71 3.53 -14.51
N HIS A 234 15.32 2.61 -13.63
CA HIS A 234 15.96 2.42 -12.34
C HIS A 234 17.46 2.11 -12.42
N GLU A 235 17.86 1.15 -13.25
CA GLU A 235 19.27 0.74 -13.37
C GLU A 235 20.13 1.83 -14.00
N ALA A 236 19.64 2.48 -15.06
CA ALA A 236 20.32 3.61 -15.69
C ALA A 236 20.53 4.78 -14.71
N TRP A 237 19.49 5.10 -13.92
CA TRP A 237 19.57 6.11 -12.87
C TRP A 237 20.59 5.75 -11.79
N LYS A 238 20.59 4.49 -11.34
CA LYS A 238 21.52 3.97 -10.33
C LYS A 238 22.98 4.07 -10.80
N LYS A 239 23.27 3.63 -12.03
CA LYS A 239 24.61 3.71 -12.64
C LYS A 239 25.12 5.16 -12.69
N LYS A 240 24.32 6.09 -13.21
CA LYS A 240 24.69 7.54 -13.23
C LYS A 240 24.98 8.11 -11.85
N ARG A 241 24.24 7.66 -10.82
CA ARG A 241 24.49 8.10 -9.44
C ARG A 241 25.81 7.55 -8.89
N GLU A 242 26.17 6.33 -9.22
CA GLU A 242 27.44 5.74 -8.83
C GLU A 242 28.61 6.45 -9.50
N GLU A 243 28.50 6.77 -10.79
CA GLU A 243 29.48 7.57 -11.55
C GLU A 243 29.67 8.94 -10.89
N LYS A 244 28.59 9.70 -10.67
CA LYS A 244 28.65 11.00 -9.99
C LYS A 244 29.25 10.92 -8.58
N LYS A 245 28.99 9.82 -7.86
CA LYS A 245 29.60 9.59 -6.54
C LYS A 245 31.10 9.36 -6.67
N ARG A 246 31.56 8.58 -7.65
CA ARG A 246 32.99 8.37 -7.94
C ARG A 246 33.68 9.68 -8.32
N GLU A 247 33.08 10.46 -9.22
CA GLU A 247 33.57 11.80 -9.57
C GLU A 247 33.69 12.71 -8.35
N THR A 248 32.67 12.75 -7.50
CA THR A 248 32.70 13.58 -6.28
C THR A 248 33.81 13.13 -5.33
N VAL A 249 34.04 11.82 -5.19
CA VAL A 249 35.14 11.27 -4.39
C VAL A 249 36.49 11.66 -4.98
N GLN A 250 36.67 11.50 -6.29
CA GLN A 250 37.90 11.88 -7.01
C GLN A 250 38.21 13.37 -6.88
N VAL A 251 37.22 14.24 -7.09
CA VAL A 251 37.38 15.71 -6.92
C VAL A 251 37.77 16.03 -5.49
N ARG A 252 37.16 15.38 -4.50
CA ARG A 252 37.47 15.59 -3.09
C ARG A 252 38.88 15.10 -2.74
N GLU A 253 39.29 13.94 -3.24
CA GLU A 253 40.65 13.41 -3.07
C GLU A 253 41.68 14.33 -3.72
N HIS A 254 41.44 14.77 -4.96
CA HIS A 254 42.29 15.72 -5.65
C HIS A 254 42.42 17.04 -4.88
N PHE A 255 41.30 17.58 -4.38
CA PHE A 255 41.31 18.76 -3.52
C PHE A 255 42.13 18.55 -2.24
N TYR A 256 41.98 17.41 -1.56
CA TYR A 256 42.79 17.09 -0.38
C TYR A 256 44.28 16.98 -0.70
N LEU A 257 44.64 16.42 -1.86
CA LEU A 257 46.03 16.33 -2.30
C LEU A 257 46.61 17.71 -2.60
N LEU A 258 45.87 18.59 -3.29
CA LEU A 258 46.27 19.97 -3.54
C LEU A 258 46.47 20.74 -2.24
N MET A 259 45.51 20.66 -1.31
CA MET A 259 45.62 21.30 0.00
C MET A 259 46.82 20.77 0.78
N ARG A 260 47.02 19.44 0.80
CA ARG A 260 48.19 18.82 1.45
C ARG A 260 49.50 19.32 0.85
N SER A 261 49.62 19.31 -0.48
CA SER A 261 50.81 19.82 -1.18
C SER A 261 51.09 21.27 -0.82
N ARG A 262 50.07 22.13 -0.86
CA ARG A 262 50.21 23.55 -0.50
C ARG A 262 50.62 23.75 0.95
N MET A 263 50.06 22.97 1.89
CA MET A 263 50.45 23.03 3.29
C MET A 263 51.94 22.66 3.48
N PHE A 264 52.44 21.63 2.80
CA PHE A 264 53.87 21.28 2.86
C PHE A 264 54.78 22.34 2.24
N GLN A 265 54.39 22.96 1.13
CA GLN A 265 55.13 24.09 0.55
C GLN A 265 55.25 25.26 1.53
N LEU A 266 54.16 25.62 2.21
CA LEU A 266 54.18 26.68 3.21
C LEU A 266 55.00 26.29 4.44
N ALA A 267 54.85 25.05 4.92
CA ALA A 267 55.62 24.55 6.05
C ALA A 267 57.13 24.54 5.79
N ARG A 268 57.57 24.17 4.58
CA ARG A 268 58.97 24.25 4.15
C ARG A 268 59.53 25.67 4.23
N LYS A 269 58.74 26.67 3.84
CA LYS A 269 59.13 28.08 3.91
C LYS A 269 59.26 28.58 5.36
N GLU A 270 58.47 28.03 6.28
CA GLU A 270 58.58 28.35 7.71
C GLU A 270 59.75 27.66 8.42
N GLY A 271 60.28 26.57 7.86
CA GLY A 271 61.40 25.83 8.42
C GLY A 271 61.07 24.38 8.79
N TRP A 272 62.12 23.60 8.98
CA TRP A 272 62.05 22.16 9.18
C TRP A 272 61.12 21.71 10.34
N PRO A 273 61.07 22.38 11.51
CA PRO A 273 60.17 21.98 12.59
C PRO A 273 58.70 22.01 12.19
N THR A 274 58.30 22.98 11.37
CA THR A 274 56.94 23.14 10.88
C THR A 274 56.60 22.02 9.89
N GLU A 275 57.52 21.68 9.00
CA GLU A 275 57.36 20.58 8.04
C GLU A 275 57.21 19.23 8.74
N ALA A 276 58.10 18.92 9.69
CA ALA A 276 58.05 17.69 10.49
C ALA A 276 56.76 17.62 11.33
N ALA A 277 56.33 18.73 11.93
CA ALA A 277 55.08 18.83 12.65
C ALA A 277 53.87 18.53 11.77
N LEU A 278 53.86 19.07 10.55
CA LEU A 278 52.78 18.87 9.59
C LEU A 278 52.70 17.41 9.13
N TYR A 279 53.84 16.77 8.88
CA TYR A 279 53.92 15.36 8.53
C TYR A 279 53.26 14.47 9.60
N CYS A 280 53.63 14.68 10.87
CA CYS A 280 53.03 13.97 11.99
C CYS A 280 51.53 14.26 12.11
N TYR A 281 51.12 15.52 11.92
CA TYR A 281 49.73 15.97 12.05
C TYR A 281 48.79 15.34 11.00
N LEU A 282 49.24 15.22 9.75
CA LEU A 282 48.42 14.71 8.64
C LEU A 282 48.36 13.18 8.55
N THR A 283 49.07 12.45 9.41
CA THR A 283 49.12 10.99 9.35
C THR A 283 47.83 10.36 9.93
N PRO A 284 47.06 9.56 9.15
CA PRO A 284 45.67 9.18 9.47
C PRO A 284 45.48 8.23 10.66
N ARG A 285 46.55 7.66 11.23
CA ARG A 285 46.49 6.73 12.38
C ARG A 285 46.39 7.44 13.75
N MET A 286 46.28 8.76 13.79
CA MET A 286 46.03 9.47 15.07
C MET A 286 44.54 9.71 15.25
N ASP A 287 44.02 9.17 16.34
CA ASP A 287 42.63 9.35 16.78
C ASP A 287 42.19 10.82 16.65
N LYS A 288 41.11 11.08 15.90
CA LYS A 288 40.60 12.43 15.60
C LYS A 288 40.24 13.23 16.86
N ARG A 289 39.96 12.55 17.98
CA ARG A 289 39.76 13.18 19.30
C ARG A 289 41.06 13.75 19.90
N LYS A 290 42.21 13.35 19.36
CA LYS A 290 43.57 13.82 19.68
C LYS A 290 44.12 14.81 18.64
N LEU A 291 43.27 15.56 17.94
CA LEU A 291 43.60 16.81 17.22
C LEU A 291 44.21 17.91 18.13
N ARG A 292 44.84 17.54 19.26
CA ARG A 292 45.44 18.47 20.20
C ARG A 292 46.82 18.91 19.73
N LYS A 293 46.69 19.91 18.86
CA LYS A 293 47.51 21.10 18.69
C LYS A 293 48.80 20.85 17.91
N PHE A 294 48.73 21.09 16.60
CA PHE A 294 49.87 21.27 15.71
C PHE A 294 51.02 22.06 16.37
N HIS A 295 50.71 23.09 17.17
CA HIS A 295 51.70 23.85 17.94
C HIS A 295 52.61 22.96 18.82
N LYS A 296 52.12 21.86 19.40
CA LYS A 296 52.90 20.98 20.28
C LYS A 296 53.91 20.18 19.46
N TYR A 297 53.51 19.74 18.28
CA TYR A 297 54.42 19.09 17.34
C TYR A 297 55.48 20.08 16.85
N LYS A 298 55.06 21.29 16.44
CA LYS A 298 56.00 22.35 16.03
C LYS A 298 57.00 22.66 17.15
N LYS A 299 56.51 22.89 18.39
CA LYS A 299 57.36 23.15 19.57
C LYS A 299 58.33 21.99 19.84
N LEU A 300 57.86 20.74 19.77
CA LEU A 300 58.72 19.56 19.95
C LEU A 300 59.87 19.54 18.94
N PHE A 301 59.56 19.73 17.65
CA PHE A 301 60.58 19.70 16.62
C PHE A 301 61.50 20.93 16.68
N SER A 302 61.02 22.09 17.15
CA SER A 302 61.88 23.26 17.40
C SER A 302 62.87 23.00 18.54
N ILE A 303 62.43 22.37 19.65
CA ILE A 303 63.32 21.96 20.74
C ILE A 303 64.38 20.97 20.23
N TYR A 304 63.95 20.01 19.40
CA TYR A 304 64.87 19.03 18.80
C TYR A 304 65.91 19.70 17.89
N GLU A 305 65.48 20.64 17.03
CA GLU A 305 66.37 21.39 16.14
C GLU A 305 67.38 22.26 16.92
N GLN A 306 66.93 22.95 17.98
CA GLN A 306 67.82 23.74 18.83
C GLN A 306 68.86 22.88 19.54
N ALA A 307 68.45 21.73 20.10
CA ALA A 307 69.38 20.79 20.73
C ALA A 307 70.41 20.25 19.72
N LEU A 308 70.00 19.98 18.47
CA LEU A 308 70.90 19.59 17.38
C LEU A 308 71.93 20.69 17.08
N LEU A 309 71.48 21.94 16.90
CA LEU A 309 72.35 23.07 16.56
C LEU A 309 73.37 23.37 17.66
N ASN A 310 72.98 23.21 18.92
CA ASN A 310 73.83 23.47 20.07
C ASN A 310 74.72 22.27 20.46
N ASN A 311 74.60 21.12 19.78
CA ASN A 311 75.19 19.84 20.20
C ASN A 311 74.81 19.44 21.64
N GLU A 312 73.62 19.84 22.09
CA GLU A 312 73.11 19.54 23.42
C GLU A 312 72.43 18.18 23.46
N LYS A 313 72.71 17.42 24.53
CA LYS A 313 72.06 16.13 24.77
C LYS A 313 70.80 16.35 25.60
N ILE A 314 69.63 16.22 24.98
CA ILE A 314 68.33 16.35 25.66
C ILE A 314 67.61 15.00 25.76
N THR A 315 67.08 14.70 26.95
CA THR A 315 66.34 13.46 27.19
C THR A 315 64.93 13.52 26.59
N LEU A 316 64.31 12.36 26.32
CA LEU A 316 62.93 12.30 25.83
C LEU A 316 61.92 12.85 26.85
N GLU A 317 62.22 12.77 28.13
CA GLU A 317 61.37 13.27 29.21
C GLU A 317 61.39 14.79 29.28
N GLU A 318 62.57 15.40 29.16
CA GLU A 318 62.71 16.86 29.05
C GLU A 318 62.04 17.39 27.78
N MET A 319 62.27 16.74 26.62
CA MET A 319 61.57 17.09 25.39
C MET A 319 60.04 17.01 25.55
N ALA A 320 59.53 15.95 26.18
CA ALA A 320 58.11 15.79 26.43
C ALA A 320 57.57 16.89 27.34
N LYS A 321 58.25 17.18 28.46
CA LYS A 321 57.87 18.24 29.41
C LYS A 321 57.86 19.60 28.72
N ASN A 322 58.94 19.94 28.01
CA ASN A 322 59.11 21.24 27.35
C ASN A 322 58.10 21.45 26.22
N ALA A 323 57.80 20.40 25.44
CA ALA A 323 56.81 20.45 24.36
C ALA A 323 55.35 20.28 24.86
N GLY A 324 55.14 19.96 26.13
CA GLY A 324 53.83 19.82 26.75
C GLY A 324 53.13 18.49 26.46
N PHE A 325 53.88 17.41 26.28
CA PHE A 325 53.39 16.03 26.23
C PHE A 325 53.33 15.43 27.63
N LYS A 326 52.37 14.52 27.85
CA LYS A 326 52.21 13.85 29.15
C LYS A 326 53.30 12.79 29.45
N GLY A 327 54.10 12.41 28.47
CA GLY A 327 55.15 11.40 28.64
C GLY A 327 56.03 11.22 27.41
N SER A 328 57.21 10.64 27.64
CA SER A 328 58.29 10.42 26.66
C SER A 328 57.91 9.46 25.52
N VAL A 329 57.00 8.51 25.78
CA VAL A 329 56.53 7.53 24.76
C VAL A 329 55.94 8.22 23.54
N ALA A 330 55.14 9.27 23.74
CA ALA A 330 54.53 10.01 22.63
C ALA A 330 55.58 10.73 21.78
N VAL A 331 56.59 11.32 22.42
CA VAL A 331 57.71 11.99 21.74
C VAL A 331 58.52 10.99 20.93
N ARG A 332 58.88 9.84 21.52
CA ARG A 332 59.60 8.76 20.82
C ARG A 332 58.89 8.33 19.54
N LEU A 333 57.57 8.14 19.59
CA LEU A 333 56.76 7.76 18.43
C LEU A 333 56.67 8.87 17.37
N LEU A 334 56.69 10.14 17.76
CA LEU A 334 56.67 11.26 16.81
C LEU A 334 58.03 11.42 16.12
N LEU A 335 59.13 11.32 16.86
CA LEU A 335 60.49 11.37 16.31
C LEU A 335 60.74 10.21 15.34
N SER A 336 60.39 8.97 15.75
CA SER A 336 60.61 7.81 14.88
C SER A 336 59.83 7.88 13.56
N ARG A 337 58.66 8.51 13.55
CA ARG A 337 57.84 8.70 12.34
C ARG A 337 58.49 9.60 11.30
N VAL A 338 59.29 10.56 11.72
CA VAL A 338 60.05 11.43 10.82
C VAL A 338 61.49 10.93 10.61
N GLY A 339 61.80 9.70 11.04
CA GLY A 339 63.12 9.08 10.87
C GLY A 339 64.18 9.58 11.85
N LEU A 340 63.78 10.31 12.90
CA LEU A 340 64.70 10.85 13.89
C LEU A 340 64.94 9.86 15.03
N LYS A 341 66.18 9.82 15.50
CA LYS A 341 66.56 9.10 16.71
C LYS A 341 66.43 10.02 17.93
N PRO A 342 66.04 9.49 19.10
CA PRO A 342 66.20 10.20 20.36
C PRO A 342 67.67 10.59 20.57
N PHE A 343 67.94 11.83 21.02
CA PHE A 343 69.31 12.29 21.32
C PHE A 343 69.95 11.55 22.50
N TYR A 344 69.14 10.97 23.37
CA TYR A 344 69.60 10.08 24.43
C TYR A 344 68.77 8.81 24.39
N TYR A 345 69.37 7.74 23.89
CA TYR A 345 68.99 6.40 24.32
C TYR A 345 69.77 6.16 25.61
N ASN A 346 69.07 5.94 26.72
CA ASN A 346 69.68 5.59 28.00
C ASN A 346 70.17 4.12 28.01
N GLU A 347 70.76 3.67 26.91
CA GLU A 347 71.30 2.33 26.75
C GLU A 347 72.76 2.45 26.32
N GLU A 348 73.65 2.18 27.28
CA GLU A 348 74.99 1.70 27.02
C GLU A 348 74.91 0.47 26.09
N LYS A 349 74.88 0.68 24.76
CA LYS A 349 75.37 -0.27 23.74
C LYS A 349 75.24 0.30 22.32
N ASN A 350 76.36 0.16 21.59
CA ASN A 350 76.53 0.22 20.13
C ASN A 350 76.68 1.59 19.43
N ILE A 351 77.91 2.09 19.51
CA ILE A 351 78.54 2.93 18.50
C ILE A 351 78.82 2.07 17.25
N LYS A 352 77.91 2.06 16.25
CA LYS A 352 78.19 1.54 14.90
C LYS A 352 77.61 2.38 13.75
N TRP A 353 76.80 3.41 14.00
CA TRP A 353 75.99 4.03 12.93
C TRP A 353 76.57 5.30 12.28
N ARG A 354 77.61 5.94 12.84
CA ARG A 354 78.27 7.10 12.18
C ARG A 354 79.02 6.69 10.90
N ILE A 355 79.53 5.46 10.84
CA ILE A 355 80.26 4.92 9.67
C ILE A 355 79.30 4.52 8.53
N ALA A 356 78.06 4.11 8.83
CA ALA A 356 77.11 3.61 7.82
C ALA A 356 76.40 4.70 7.01
N MET A 357 76.46 5.97 7.42
CA MET A 357 75.73 7.08 6.79
C MET A 357 76.62 8.10 6.07
N GLY A 358 77.95 7.91 6.06
CA GLY A 358 78.87 8.72 5.24
C GLY A 358 79.00 10.20 5.62
N TYR A 359 78.70 10.57 6.86
CA TYR A 359 78.78 11.96 7.34
C TYR A 359 80.11 12.36 7.97
N ASP A 360 81.00 11.41 8.25
CA ASP A 360 82.40 11.66 8.61
C ASP A 360 83.30 10.96 7.58
N LYS A 361 84.19 11.71 6.94
CA LYS A 361 85.38 11.18 6.25
C LYS A 361 86.51 11.04 7.27
#